data_AF-A0AAW6UYR6-F1
#
_entry.id   AF-A0AAW6UYR6-F1
#
_cell.length_a   1.000
_cell.length_b   1.000
_cell.length_c   1.000
_cell.angle_alpha   90.00
_cell.angle_beta   90.00
_cell.angle_gamma   90.00
#
_symmetry.space_group_name_H-M   'P 1'
#
loop_
_entity.id
_entity.type
_entity.pdbx_description
1 polymer ?
#
loop_
_entity_poly.entity_id
_entity_poly.type
_entity_poly.pdbx_seq_one_letter_code
_entity_poly.pdbx_strand_id
1 'polypeptide(L)'
;MLNIGMTELLVFGVTALLVLGPDKLPEAVRFIGKWSAKLKRVASNIQNDLDRELRLSELREQMQSELKRIQELETKMQAQMANINVLNQPIIKNSEQYVLDHELTYQFINGPVSPVHLPPTQLNRAIKQEKNYSDIKVAV
;
A
#
# COMPACT_ATOMS: atom_id res chain seq x y z
N MET A 1 -21.26 18.01 11.08
CA MET A 1 -21.70 19.04 12.06
C MET A 1 -21.66 18.42 13.44
N LEU A 2 -20.79 18.90 14.33
CA LEU A 2 -20.66 18.45 15.72
C LEU A 2 -21.29 19.53 16.61
N ASN A 3 -22.62 19.52 16.73
CA ASN A 3 -23.31 20.40 17.67
C ASN A 3 -23.34 19.72 19.03
N ILE A 4 -22.26 19.88 19.79
CA ILE A 4 -22.17 19.42 21.18
C ILE A 4 -22.41 20.64 22.06
N GLY A 5 -23.64 20.77 22.56
CA GLY A 5 -24.00 21.76 23.57
C GLY A 5 -23.73 21.25 24.99
N MET A 6 -23.94 22.12 25.97
CA MET A 6 -23.81 21.74 27.38
C MET A 6 -24.82 20.64 27.77
N THR A 7 -26.03 20.68 27.20
CA THR A 7 -27.08 19.68 27.47
C THR A 7 -26.67 18.30 26.95
N GLU A 8 -26.18 18.21 25.71
CA GLU A 8 -25.73 16.95 25.11
C GLU A 8 -24.56 16.34 25.89
N LEU A 9 -23.62 17.17 26.36
CA LEU A 9 -22.50 16.73 27.19
C LEU A 9 -22.99 16.17 28.54
N LEU A 10 -23.99 16.79 29.15
CA LEU A 10 -24.59 16.32 30.40
C LEU A 10 -25.28 14.96 30.23
N VAL A 11 -26.09 14.81 29.16
CA VAL A 11 -26.75 13.53 28.82
C VAL A 11 -25.72 12.43 28.55
N PHE A 12 -24.66 12.74 27.80
CA PHE A 12 -23.57 11.80 27.57
C PHE A 12 -22.83 11.45 28.86
N GLY A 13 -22.58 12.43 29.73
CA GLY A 13 -21.97 12.23 31.05
C GLY A 13 -22.79 11.26 31.91
N VAL A 14 -24.10 11.49 32.02
CA VAL A 14 -25.02 10.59 32.76
C VAL A 14 -25.00 9.19 32.16
N THR A 15 -25.02 9.08 30.84
CA THR A 15 -24.99 7.79 30.14
C THR A 15 -23.67 7.05 30.39
N ALA A 16 -22.54 7.75 30.33
CA ALA A 16 -21.23 7.19 30.62
C ALA A 16 -21.12 6.74 32.09
N LEU A 17 -21.68 7.50 33.03
CA LEU A 17 -21.77 7.12 34.44
C LEU A 17 -22.64 5.88 34.63
N LEU A 18 -23.75 5.75 33.91
CA LEU A 18 -24.64 4.59 34.02
C LEU A 18 -23.99 3.31 33.44
N VAL A 19 -23.35 3.42 32.27
CA VAL A 19 -22.76 2.28 31.55
C VAL A 19 -21.47 1.81 32.21
N LEU A 20 -20.57 2.75 32.51
CA LEU A 20 -19.22 2.44 32.98
C LEU A 20 -19.12 2.50 34.51
N GLY A 21 -19.98 3.29 35.15
CA GLY A 21 -19.94 3.57 36.59
C GLY A 21 -19.19 4.87 36.91
N PRO A 22 -19.56 5.57 38.01
CA PRO A 22 -18.92 6.81 38.43
C PRO A 22 -17.44 6.65 38.78
N ASP A 23 -17.03 5.48 39.23
CA ASP A 23 -15.64 5.21 39.63
C ASP A 23 -14.72 4.98 38.42
N LYS A 24 -15.29 4.55 37.28
CA LYS A 24 -14.54 4.09 36.10
C LYS A 24 -14.43 5.12 34.98
N LEU A 25 -15.37 6.07 34.90
CA LEU A 25 -15.27 7.23 34.01
C LEU A 25 -13.98 8.03 34.22
N PRO A 26 -13.61 8.46 35.45
CA PRO A 26 -12.36 9.21 35.66
C PRO A 26 -11.11 8.37 35.35
N GLU A 27 -11.18 7.05 35.56
CA GLU A 27 -10.11 6.12 35.21
C GLU A 27 -9.91 6.03 33.68
N ALA A 28 -10.99 5.97 32.90
CA ALA A 28 -10.95 5.97 31.43
C ALA A 28 -10.40 7.28 30.85
N VAL A 29 -10.82 8.44 31.38
CA VAL A 29 -10.29 9.75 30.96
C VAL A 29 -8.79 9.84 31.25
N ARG A 30 -8.35 9.36 32.43
CA ARG A 30 -6.92 9.29 32.78
C ARG A 30 -6.15 8.36 31.84
N PHE A 31 -6.74 7.24 31.44
CA PHE A 31 -6.12 6.30 30.49
C PHE A 31 -5.92 6.95 29.12
N ILE A 32 -6.99 7.52 28.55
CA ILE A 32 -6.95 8.22 27.26
C ILE A 32 -5.97 9.41 27.31
N GLY A 33 -5.99 10.18 28.41
CA GLY A 33 -5.08 11.30 28.62
C GLY A 33 -3.61 10.87 28.65
N LYS A 34 -3.29 9.79 29.37
CA LYS A 34 -1.92 9.23 29.40
C LYS A 34 -1.47 8.73 28.03
N TRP A 35 -2.35 8.04 27.31
CA TRP A 35 -2.04 7.50 25.99
C TRP A 35 -1.85 8.62 24.95
N SER A 36 -2.72 9.62 24.95
CA SER A 36 -2.59 10.83 24.12
C SER A 36 -1.32 11.61 24.44
N ALA A 37 -0.98 11.78 25.72
CA ALA A 37 0.26 12.43 26.13
C ALA A 37 1.51 11.67 25.68
N LYS A 38 1.48 10.33 25.74
CA LYS A 38 2.56 9.47 25.23
C LYS A 38 2.72 9.64 23.72
N LEU A 39 1.62 9.62 22.96
CA LEU A 39 1.64 9.84 21.52
C LEU A 39 2.17 11.23 21.16
N LYS A 40 1.72 12.27 21.86
CA LYS A 40 2.20 13.65 21.68
C LYS A 40 3.70 13.76 21.95
N ARG A 41 4.22 13.09 22.99
CA ARG A 41 5.66 13.04 23.27
C ARG A 41 6.45 12.32 22.19
N VAL A 42 5.96 11.19 21.69
CA VAL A 42 6.59 10.47 20.58
C VAL A 42 6.62 11.35 19.33
N ALA A 43 5.52 11.99 18.97
CA ALA A 43 5.45 12.91 17.85
C ALA A 43 6.39 14.12 18.03
N SER A 44 6.51 14.65 19.25
CA SER A 44 7.43 15.74 19.56
C SER A 44 8.89 15.32 19.48
N ASN A 45 9.24 14.11 19.93
CA ASN A 45 10.60 13.60 19.85
C ASN A 45 11.00 13.37 18.39
N ILE A 46 10.10 12.81 17.57
CA ILE A 46 10.31 12.67 16.13
C ILE A 46 10.54 14.04 15.49
N GLN A 47 9.73 15.05 15.80
CA GLN A 47 9.95 16.42 15.30
C GLN A 47 11.32 16.97 15.74
N ASN A 48 11.66 16.84 17.02
CA ASN A 48 12.91 17.36 17.57
C ASN A 48 14.16 16.64 17.02
N ASP A 49 14.09 15.33 16.80
CA ASP A 49 15.18 14.51 16.26
C ASP A 49 15.32 14.74 14.75
N LEU A 50 14.20 14.90 14.02
CA LEU A 50 14.20 15.33 12.61
C LEU A 50 14.77 16.75 12.47
N ASP A 51 14.39 17.69 13.34
CA ASP A 51 14.91 19.06 13.33
C ASP A 51 16.41 19.13 13.69
N ARG A 52 16.92 18.16 14.45
CA ARG A 52 18.33 18.09 14.87
C ARG A 52 19.26 17.41 13.87
N GLU A 53 18.78 16.46 13.06
CA GLU A 53 19.62 15.68 12.14
C GLU A 53 19.23 15.76 10.66
N LEU A 54 17.98 16.13 10.30
CA LEU A 54 17.49 16.05 8.92
C LEU A 54 16.92 17.37 8.39
N ARG A 55 17.54 17.79 7.30
CA ARG A 55 17.04 18.78 6.34
C ARG A 55 15.61 18.40 5.90
N LEU A 56 14.58 18.89 6.60
CA LEU A 56 13.17 18.78 6.18
C LEU A 56 12.93 19.31 4.76
N SER A 57 13.84 20.17 4.25
CA SER A 57 13.90 20.56 2.84
C SER A 57 14.19 19.39 1.91
N GLU A 58 15.13 18.49 2.23
CA GLU A 58 15.54 17.39 1.34
C GLU A 58 14.51 16.28 1.24
N LEU A 59 13.91 15.85 2.35
CA LEU A 59 12.88 14.79 2.31
C LEU A 59 11.60 15.30 1.62
N ARG A 60 11.26 16.58 1.85
CA ARG A 60 10.15 17.25 1.16
C ARG A 60 10.43 17.43 -0.33
N GLU A 61 11.66 17.77 -0.70
CA GLU A 61 12.09 17.91 -2.09
C GLU A 61 12.12 16.56 -2.82
N GLN A 62 12.58 15.49 -2.16
CA GLN A 62 12.52 14.12 -2.69
C GLN A 62 11.07 13.68 -2.94
N MET A 63 10.18 13.85 -1.96
CA MET A 63 8.75 13.54 -2.12
C MET A 63 8.12 14.35 -3.26
N GLN A 64 8.41 15.64 -3.37
CA GLN A 64 7.92 16.47 -4.47
C GLN A 64 8.50 16.05 -5.83
N SER A 65 9.76 15.63 -5.86
CA SER A 65 10.41 15.16 -7.09
C SER A 65 9.82 13.84 -7.59
N GLU A 66 9.52 12.90 -6.69
CA GLU A 66 8.87 11.64 -7.03
C GLU A 66 7.43 11.84 -7.50
N LEU A 67 6.68 12.74 -6.86
CA LEU A 67 5.33 13.10 -7.32
C LEU A 67 5.35 13.72 -8.73
N LYS A 68 6.32 14.59 -9.03
CA LYS A 68 6.51 15.14 -10.38
C LYS A 68 6.86 14.06 -11.40
N ARG A 69 7.77 13.14 -11.05
CA ARG A 69 8.13 12.00 -11.92
C ARG A 69 6.90 11.16 -12.25
N ILE A 70 6.05 10.85 -11.26
CA ILE A 70 4.83 10.09 -11.47
C ILE A 70 3.87 10.82 -12.41
N GLN A 71 3.67 12.13 -12.24
CA GLN A 71 2.84 12.94 -13.16
C GLN A 71 3.39 12.98 -14.58
N GLU A 72 4.72 13.10 -14.73
CA GLU A 72 5.37 13.03 -16.03
C GLU A 72 5.22 11.67 -16.69
N LEU A 73 5.35 10.59 -15.92
CA LEU A 73 5.11 9.22 -16.38
C LEU A 73 3.67 9.04 -16.84
N GLU A 74 2.71 9.52 -16.06
CA GLU A 74 1.29 9.49 -16.41
C GLU A 74 1.02 10.23 -17.73
N THR A 75 1.57 11.45 -17.89
CA THR A 75 1.42 12.25 -19.10
C THR A 75 2.05 11.56 -20.32
N LYS A 76 3.26 11.00 -20.16
CA LYS A 76 3.93 10.23 -21.22
C LYS A 76 3.17 8.96 -21.57
N MET A 77 2.59 8.27 -20.59
CA MET A 77 1.77 7.09 -20.78
C MET A 77 0.47 7.43 -21.53
N GLN A 78 -0.21 8.51 -21.14
CA GLN A 78 -1.40 9.02 -21.84
C GLN A 78 -1.08 9.40 -23.29
N ALA A 79 0.04 10.09 -23.54
CA ALA A 79 0.48 10.42 -24.90
C ALA A 79 0.80 9.17 -25.74
N GLN A 80 1.41 8.14 -25.14
CA GLN A 80 1.65 6.86 -25.81
C GLN A 80 0.33 6.14 -26.13
N MET A 81 -0.61 6.10 -25.19
CA MET A 81 -1.93 5.49 -25.41
C MET A 81 -2.73 6.22 -26.49
N ALA A 82 -2.66 7.56 -26.55
CA ALA A 82 -3.30 8.34 -27.61
C ALA A 82 -2.74 7.98 -29.00
N ASN A 83 -1.43 7.79 -29.12
CA ASN A 83 -0.79 7.37 -30.38
C ASN A 83 -1.14 5.92 -30.77
N ILE A 84 -1.27 5.02 -29.80
CA ILE A 84 -1.66 3.62 -30.05
C ILE A 84 -3.13 3.53 -30.52
N ASN A 85 -4.02 4.36 -29.97
CA ASN A 85 -5.43 4.38 -30.36
C ASN A 85 -5.67 4.89 -31.79
N VAL A 86 -4.76 5.69 -32.36
CA VAL A 86 -4.87 6.19 -33.75
C VAL A 86 -4.56 5.09 -34.78
N LEU A 87 -3.78 4.07 -34.43
CA LEU A 87 -3.42 2.97 -35.33
C LEU A 87 -4.52 1.91 -35.49
N ASN A 88 -5.54 1.93 -34.63
CA ASN A 88 -6.66 0.98 -34.66
C ASN A 88 -7.96 1.65 -35.14
N GLN A 89 -7.89 2.44 -36.22
CA GLN A 89 -9.10 2.80 -36.98
C GLN A 89 -9.49 1.61 -37.88
N PRO A 90 -10.68 1.00 -37.69
CA PRO A 90 -11.13 -0.07 -38.55
C PRO A 90 -11.36 0.45 -39.97
N ILE A 91 -10.60 -0.09 -40.93
CA ILE A 91 -10.87 0.05 -42.36
C ILE A 91 -12.16 -0.72 -42.66
N ILE A 92 -13.32 -0.09 -42.44
CA ILE A 92 -14.58 -0.54 -43.04
C ILE A 92 -15.19 0.67 -43.74
N LYS A 93 -14.72 0.93 -44.96
CA LYS A 93 -15.52 1.61 -45.98
C LYS A 93 -16.10 0.51 -46.88
N ASN A 94 -17.43 0.47 -46.93
CA ASN A 94 -18.24 -0.14 -48.00
C ASN A 94 -18.42 -1.66 -47.99
N SER A 95 -18.93 -2.22 -46.89
CA SER A 95 -19.79 -3.41 -46.97
C SER A 95 -21.13 -3.10 -46.32
N GLU A 96 -21.97 -2.37 -47.04
CA GLU A 96 -23.39 -2.43 -46.73
C GLU A 96 -23.88 -3.84 -47.03
N GLN A 97 -24.64 -4.38 -46.07
CA GLN A 97 -25.63 -5.44 -46.19
C GLN A 97 -25.18 -6.88 -45.86
N TYR A 98 -25.15 -7.19 -44.55
CA TYR A 98 -25.96 -8.27 -43.96
C TYR A 98 -25.94 -8.13 -42.42
N VAL A 99 -27.09 -7.81 -41.82
CA VAL A 99 -27.34 -7.91 -40.37
C VAL A 99 -27.94 -9.29 -40.14
N LEU A 100 -27.39 -10.14 -39.26
CA LEU A 100 -28.14 -11.21 -38.56
C LEU A 100 -27.46 -11.59 -37.22
N ASP A 101 -28.23 -11.43 -36.14
CA ASP A 101 -28.10 -12.00 -34.79
C ASP A 101 -27.25 -13.26 -34.67
N HIS A 102 -26.15 -13.26 -33.90
CA HIS A 102 -25.59 -14.51 -33.35
C HIS A 102 -25.06 -14.28 -31.92
N GLU A 103 -25.71 -14.95 -30.95
CA GLU A 103 -25.25 -15.14 -29.58
C GLU A 103 -23.89 -15.88 -29.56
N LEU A 104 -22.95 -15.42 -28.72
CA LEU A 104 -21.65 -16.07 -28.54
C LEU A 104 -21.80 -17.33 -27.67
N THR A 105 -21.76 -18.50 -28.32
CA THR A 105 -21.63 -19.81 -27.67
C THR A 105 -20.16 -20.12 -27.38
N TYR A 106 -19.81 -20.47 -26.14
CA TYR A 106 -18.49 -20.98 -25.77
C TYR A 106 -18.35 -22.45 -26.16
N GLN A 107 -17.21 -22.83 -26.77
CA GLN A 107 -16.80 -24.23 -26.90
C GLN A 107 -15.54 -24.49 -26.09
N PHE A 108 -15.56 -25.57 -25.30
CA PHE A 108 -14.42 -26.07 -24.56
C PHE A 108 -13.44 -26.76 -25.51
N ILE A 109 -12.15 -26.42 -25.38
CA ILE A 109 -11.10 -27.04 -26.19
C ILE A 109 -10.79 -28.43 -25.61
N ASN A 110 -11.27 -29.47 -26.29
CA ASN A 110 -11.06 -30.88 -25.93
C ASN A 110 -9.90 -31.51 -26.72
N GLY A 111 -8.73 -30.87 -26.70
CA GLY A 111 -7.54 -31.37 -27.40
C GLY A 111 -6.25 -31.13 -26.61
N PRO A 112 -5.25 -32.02 -26.69
CA PRO A 112 -4.00 -31.82 -25.98
C PRO A 112 -3.23 -30.64 -26.59
N VAL A 113 -3.00 -29.61 -25.77
CA VAL A 113 -2.18 -28.45 -26.11
C VAL A 113 -0.70 -28.84 -26.14
N SER A 114 0.02 -28.36 -27.17
CA SER A 114 1.42 -28.71 -27.39
C SER A 114 2.30 -28.23 -26.22
N PRO A 115 3.20 -29.08 -25.69
CA PRO A 115 4.07 -28.69 -24.59
C PRO A 115 5.10 -27.65 -25.05
N VAL A 116 5.14 -26.53 -24.34
CA VAL A 116 6.15 -25.48 -24.52
C VAL A 116 7.42 -25.90 -23.78
N HIS A 117 8.55 -26.03 -24.49
CA HIS A 117 9.82 -26.39 -23.88
C HIS A 117 10.46 -25.18 -23.22
N LEU A 118 10.52 -25.19 -21.88
CA LEU A 118 11.24 -24.19 -21.09
C LEU A 118 12.69 -24.65 -20.88
N PRO A 119 13.71 -23.82 -21.15
CA PRO A 119 15.11 -24.19 -20.95
C PRO A 119 15.41 -24.39 -19.44
N PRO A 120 16.30 -25.34 -19.08
CA PRO A 120 16.64 -25.60 -17.69
C PRO A 120 17.37 -24.39 -17.08
N THR A 121 16.75 -23.81 -16.05
CA THR A 121 17.35 -22.74 -15.25
C THR A 121 18.48 -23.33 -14.41
N GLN A 122 19.71 -22.83 -14.59
CA GLN A 122 20.90 -23.27 -13.85
C GLN A 122 20.82 -22.81 -12.38
N LEU A 123 20.26 -23.64 -11.51
CA LEU A 123 20.24 -23.42 -10.06
C LEU A 123 21.65 -23.68 -9.49
N ASN A 124 22.43 -22.61 -9.30
CA ASN A 124 23.79 -22.68 -8.76
C ASN A 124 23.78 -23.24 -7.33
N ARG A 125 24.40 -24.42 -7.15
CA ARG A 125 24.44 -25.15 -5.87
C ARG A 125 25.61 -24.65 -5.04
N ALA A 126 25.37 -23.72 -4.11
CA ALA A 126 26.30 -23.49 -3.01
C ALA A 126 26.17 -24.65 -2.00
N ILE A 127 26.91 -25.75 -2.23
CA ILE A 127 27.01 -26.89 -1.30
C ILE A 127 28.41 -26.92 -0.69
N LYS A 128 28.45 -26.83 0.65
CA LYS A 128 29.37 -27.53 1.57
C LYS A 128 30.83 -27.06 1.66
N GLN A 129 31.15 -26.35 2.74
CA GLN A 129 32.44 -26.46 3.43
C GLN A 129 32.21 -26.92 4.87
N GLU A 130 32.29 -28.23 5.05
CA GLU A 130 32.41 -28.91 6.33
C GLU A 130 33.88 -28.75 6.77
N LYS A 131 34.18 -27.85 7.71
CA LYS A 131 35.51 -27.75 8.33
C LYS A 131 35.44 -28.32 9.75
N ASN A 132 35.78 -29.59 9.84
CA ASN A 132 36.16 -30.28 11.07
C ASN A 132 37.57 -29.77 11.49
N TYR A 133 37.64 -29.09 12.64
CA TYR A 133 38.87 -28.93 13.40
C TYR A 133 38.56 -29.27 14.87
N SER A 134 38.73 -30.55 15.19
CA SER A 134 39.15 -31.01 16.50
C SER A 134 40.46 -30.32 16.91
N ASP A 135 40.61 -30.07 18.20
CA ASP A 135 41.80 -29.48 18.87
C ASP A 135 42.03 -27.98 18.69
N ILE A 136 41.26 -27.18 19.43
CA ILE A 136 41.80 -25.95 20.02
C ILE A 136 41.91 -26.19 21.53
N LYS A 137 43.15 -26.43 21.98
CA LYS A 137 43.51 -26.45 23.39
C LYS A 137 43.24 -25.06 23.97
N VAL A 138 42.32 -24.99 24.94
CA VAL A 138 42.14 -23.82 25.80
C VAL A 138 43.39 -23.69 26.67
N ALA A 139 44.12 -22.59 26.50
CA ALA A 139 45.11 -22.16 27.46
C ALA A 139 44.44 -21.15 28.41
N VAL A 140 44.60 -21.42 29.71
CA VAL A 140 44.15 -20.67 30.89
C VAL A 140 42.73 -20.99 31.36
#